data_AF-A0A353DWI2-F1
#
_entry.id   AF-A0A353DWI2-F1
#
_cell.length_a   1.000
_cell.length_b   1.000
_cell.length_c   1.000
_cell.angle_alpha   90.00
_cell.angle_beta   90.00
_cell.angle_gamma   90.00
#
_symmetry.space_group_name_H-M   'P 1'
#
loop_
_entity.id
_entity.type
_entity.pdbx_description
1 polymer ?
#
loop_
_entity_poly.entity_id
_entity_poly.type
_entity_poly.pdbx_seq_one_letter_code
_entity_poly.pdbx_strand_id
1 'polypeptide(L)'
;MEHPPFMGPSNGMRIRGVSLYYLPIETRMPLKFGTEVLTEVVVARARLWVSNAQGEMHEGWGETPLSVQWTWPGTLPNQERLQAMQSFCHMLAEEWLKVEESGDALELGWQFQEHRLKPLWEHFNRSQRQGLEPMPWLAGLICLSLFDIALHDAFGHCNHLPTYECYSPQHLSHDLSRYLQRAPSFADSPFTETFPADFLLKAAPRTLVAWHLVGGLDPLEAEDLTGNEPEDGHPILLKDWIQRDQLQCLKIKLRGNDAEWDYDRCIRVGQISIHHGVRWLTADFNCTVTD
;
A
#
# COMPACT_ATOMS: atom_id res chain seq x y z
N MET A 1 -28.98 16.05 25.10
CA MET A 1 -27.74 16.15 25.90
C MET A 1 -26.64 15.72 24.98
N GLU A 2 -25.88 16.67 24.45
CA GLU A 2 -24.66 16.37 23.70
C GLU A 2 -23.68 15.78 24.70
N HIS A 3 -23.24 14.54 24.47
CA HIS A 3 -22.14 13.97 25.22
C HIS A 3 -20.92 14.86 25.01
N PRO A 4 -20.16 15.23 26.06
CA PRO A 4 -18.90 15.92 25.86
C PRO A 4 -18.04 15.05 24.94
N PRO A 5 -17.33 15.64 23.95
CA PRO A 5 -16.43 14.87 23.12
C PRO A 5 -15.43 14.17 24.04
N PHE A 6 -15.28 12.86 23.87
CA PHE A 6 -14.21 12.12 24.52
C PHE A 6 -12.89 12.84 24.22
N MET A 7 -12.32 13.51 25.23
CA MET A 7 -10.96 14.03 25.15
C MET A 7 -10.04 12.88 25.51
N GLY A 8 -9.50 12.22 24.48
CA GLY A 8 -8.50 11.18 24.67
C GLY A 8 -7.26 11.70 25.43
N PRO A 9 -6.43 10.78 25.96
CA PRO A 9 -5.28 11.14 26.78
C PRO A 9 -4.20 11.94 26.03
N SER A 10 -3.32 12.59 26.80
CA SER A 10 -2.25 13.52 26.37
C SER A 10 -1.09 12.89 25.58
N ASN A 11 -1.32 11.78 24.87
CA ASN A 11 -0.28 10.99 24.19
C ASN A 11 0.02 11.48 22.78
N GLY A 12 -0.23 12.77 22.52
CA GLY A 12 0.05 13.38 21.24
C GLY A 12 1.54 13.44 20.96
N MET A 13 1.89 13.22 19.70
CA MET A 13 3.22 13.45 19.16
C MET A 13 3.22 14.68 18.26
N ARG A 14 4.40 15.25 18.04
CA ARG A 14 4.61 16.37 17.11
C ARG A 14 5.71 16.02 16.13
N ILE A 15 5.53 16.38 14.85
CA ILE A 15 6.54 16.19 13.82
C ILE A 15 7.73 17.13 14.05
N ARG A 16 8.95 16.59 13.85
CA ARG A 16 10.22 17.29 14.08
C ARG A 16 11.20 17.15 12.94
N GLY A 17 11.06 16.13 12.12
CA GLY A 17 11.96 15.88 11.02
C GLY A 17 11.35 14.91 10.03
N VAL A 18 11.83 15.01 8.79
CA VAL A 18 11.48 14.12 7.69
C VAL A 18 12.74 13.81 6.90
N SER A 19 12.91 12.58 6.47
CA SER A 19 13.92 12.18 5.48
C SER A 19 13.30 11.23 4.48
N LEU A 20 13.76 11.33 3.24
CA LEU A 20 13.22 10.59 2.10
C LEU A 20 14.36 9.88 1.36
N TYR A 21 14.12 8.63 1.02
CA TYR A 21 15.06 7.75 0.34
C TYR A 21 14.36 7.08 -0.84
N TYR A 22 15.11 6.82 -1.90
CA TYR A 22 14.65 6.06 -3.06
C TYR A 22 15.55 4.86 -3.26
N LEU A 23 14.94 3.69 -3.29
CA LEU A 23 15.60 2.40 -3.43
C LEU A 23 15.18 1.82 -4.79
N PRO A 24 16.01 1.92 -5.83
CA PRO A 24 15.74 1.22 -7.09
C PRO A 24 15.89 -0.28 -6.87
N ILE A 25 14.91 -1.05 -7.35
CA ILE A 25 14.89 -2.51 -7.24
C ILE A 25 14.59 -3.08 -8.62
N GLU A 26 15.45 -3.96 -9.10
CA GLU A 26 15.20 -4.77 -10.30
C GLU A 26 14.43 -6.03 -9.92
N THR A 27 13.45 -6.40 -10.73
CA THR A 27 12.73 -7.66 -10.53
C THR A 27 13.62 -8.82 -10.99
N ARG A 28 13.61 -9.91 -10.23
CA ARG A 28 14.35 -11.13 -10.60
C ARG A 28 13.96 -11.64 -11.99
N MET A 29 12.67 -11.56 -12.31
CA MET A 29 12.11 -11.86 -13.62
C MET A 29 11.07 -10.78 -13.97
N PRO A 30 10.83 -10.49 -15.26
CA PRO A 30 9.79 -9.54 -15.66
C PRO A 30 8.41 -9.96 -15.17
N LEU A 31 7.75 -9.09 -14.40
CA LEU A 31 6.40 -9.33 -13.90
C LEU A 31 5.36 -8.68 -14.81
N LYS A 32 4.54 -9.48 -15.49
CA LYS A 32 3.43 -8.98 -16.32
C LYS A 32 2.10 -8.95 -15.55
N PHE A 33 1.48 -7.78 -15.50
CA PHE A 33 0.13 -7.58 -14.95
C PHE A 33 -0.62 -6.53 -15.78
N GLY A 34 -1.89 -6.82 -16.12
CA GLY A 34 -2.64 -6.00 -17.07
C GLY A 34 -1.87 -5.81 -18.38
N THR A 35 -1.77 -4.56 -18.84
CA THR A 35 -1.03 -4.19 -20.06
C THR A 35 0.48 -4.04 -19.86
N GLU A 36 0.95 -4.09 -18.61
CA GLU A 36 2.29 -3.64 -18.24
C GLU A 36 3.24 -4.82 -17.99
N VAL A 37 4.52 -4.61 -18.26
CA VAL A 37 5.62 -5.52 -17.89
C VAL A 37 6.58 -4.74 -17.01
N LEU A 38 6.69 -5.16 -15.76
CA LEU A 38 7.53 -4.55 -14.74
C LEU A 38 8.85 -5.30 -14.64
N THR A 39 9.96 -4.61 -14.95
CA THR A 39 11.33 -5.12 -14.78
C THR A 39 12.07 -4.43 -13.63
N GLU A 40 11.57 -3.27 -13.20
CA GLU A 40 12.15 -2.47 -12.13
C GLU A 40 11.06 -1.65 -11.42
N VAL A 41 11.29 -1.34 -10.15
CA VAL A 41 10.44 -0.45 -9.37
C VAL A 41 11.30 0.40 -8.44
N VAL A 42 10.94 1.67 -8.27
CA VAL A 42 11.50 2.49 -7.20
C VAL A 42 10.60 2.40 -5.98
N VAL A 43 11.21 1.99 -4.88
CA VAL A 43 10.63 2.02 -3.55
C VAL A 43 11.00 3.34 -2.89
N ALA A 44 9.98 4.11 -2.51
CA ALA A 44 10.16 5.32 -1.71
C ALA A 44 10.06 4.97 -0.23
N ARG A 45 11.00 5.46 0.57
CA ARG A 45 11.06 5.23 2.01
C ARG A 45 11.18 6.55 2.75
N ALA A 46 10.33 6.75 3.75
CA ALA A 46 10.33 7.92 4.61
C ALA A 46 10.76 7.53 6.02
N ARG A 47 11.47 8.46 6.67
CA ARG A 47 11.71 8.45 8.11
C ARG A 47 11.11 9.71 8.70
N LEU A 48 10.23 9.56 9.67
CA LEU A 48 9.68 10.68 10.45
C LEU A 48 10.32 10.69 11.82
N TRP A 49 10.71 11.88 12.28
CA TRP A 49 11.06 12.11 13.68
C TRP A 49 9.94 12.85 14.36
N VAL A 50 9.60 12.38 15.56
CA VAL A 50 8.52 12.94 16.37
C VAL A 50 9.00 13.15 17.79
N SER A 51 8.44 14.16 18.47
CA SER A 51 8.61 14.33 19.91
C SER A 51 7.31 13.98 20.63
N ASN A 52 7.36 13.20 21.71
CA ASN A 52 6.21 12.98 22.58
C ASN A 52 5.92 14.21 23.47
N ALA A 53 4.90 14.13 24.33
CA ALA A 53 4.51 15.22 25.23
C ALA A 53 5.60 15.58 26.26
N GLN A 54 6.50 14.64 26.58
CA GLN A 54 7.64 14.83 27.47
C GLN A 54 8.86 15.43 26.76
N GLY A 55 8.79 15.60 25.44
CA GLY A 55 9.88 16.12 24.61
C GLY A 55 10.91 15.06 24.20
N GLU A 56 10.66 13.78 24.46
CA GLU A 56 11.52 12.68 24.05
C GLU A 56 11.36 12.44 22.54
N MET A 57 12.48 12.17 21.88
CA MET A 57 12.54 12.00 20.42
C MET A 57 12.42 10.52 20.05
N HIS A 58 11.51 10.24 19.13
CA HIS A 58 11.31 8.93 18.52
C HIS A 58 11.32 9.07 17.00
N GLU A 59 11.41 7.94 16.34
CA GLU A 59 11.35 7.88 14.87
C GLU A 59 10.51 6.71 14.41
N GLY A 60 9.99 6.84 13.20
CA GLY A 60 9.31 5.75 12.51
C GLY A 60 9.68 5.72 11.04
N TRP A 61 9.52 4.55 10.45
CA TRP A 61 9.90 4.26 9.08
C TRP A 61 8.69 3.75 8.30
N GLY A 62 8.56 4.22 7.07
CA GLY A 62 7.51 3.79 6.16
C GLY A 62 8.01 3.67 4.75
N GLU A 63 7.44 2.74 4.02
CA GLU A 63 7.93 2.31 2.71
C GLU A 63 6.77 1.95 1.79
N THR A 64 6.85 2.41 0.54
CA THR A 64 5.95 1.95 -0.51
C THR A 64 6.67 1.90 -1.87
N PRO A 65 6.45 0.88 -2.70
CA PRO A 65 6.76 1.00 -4.13
C PRO A 65 5.87 2.08 -4.75
N LEU A 66 6.44 2.92 -5.62
CA LEU A 66 5.66 3.94 -6.33
C LEU A 66 4.77 3.33 -7.43
N SER A 67 5.15 2.14 -7.93
CA SER A 67 4.36 1.30 -8.84
C SER A 67 3.65 2.09 -9.96
N VAL A 68 4.40 2.97 -10.64
CA VAL A 68 3.92 4.00 -11.57
C VAL A 68 2.99 3.44 -12.65
N GLN A 69 3.31 2.24 -13.17
CA GLN A 69 2.51 1.51 -14.14
C GLN A 69 1.05 1.30 -13.70
N TRP A 70 0.82 1.07 -12.40
CA TRP A 70 -0.50 0.84 -11.83
C TRP A 70 -1.13 2.10 -11.23
N THR A 71 -0.33 2.95 -10.58
CA THR A 71 -0.82 4.14 -9.88
C THR A 71 -1.14 5.31 -10.82
N TRP A 72 -0.47 5.34 -11.97
CA TRP A 72 -0.66 6.34 -13.01
C TRP A 72 -0.58 5.69 -14.40
N PRO A 73 -1.56 4.84 -14.79
CA PRO A 73 -1.61 4.28 -16.13
C PRO A 73 -1.83 5.40 -17.15
N GLY A 74 -1.10 5.38 -18.27
CA GLY A 74 -1.14 6.45 -19.26
C GLY A 74 -0.11 6.27 -20.37
N THR A 75 -0.10 7.20 -21.33
CA THR A 75 0.79 7.13 -22.50
C THR A 75 2.14 7.80 -22.27
N LEU A 76 2.28 8.56 -21.17
CA LEU A 76 3.54 9.19 -20.83
C LEU A 76 4.64 8.17 -20.54
N PRO A 77 5.90 8.50 -20.87
CA PRO A 77 7.05 7.69 -20.50
C PRO A 77 7.05 7.38 -19.00
N ASN A 78 7.35 6.13 -18.64
CA ASN A 78 7.36 5.68 -17.25
C ASN A 78 8.27 6.57 -16.39
N GLN A 79 9.47 6.88 -16.88
CA GLN A 79 10.45 7.72 -16.20
C GLN A 79 9.92 9.14 -15.90
N GLU A 80 9.14 9.74 -16.80
CA GLU A 80 8.56 11.06 -16.58
C GLU A 80 7.54 11.03 -15.44
N ARG A 81 6.64 10.03 -15.45
CA ARG A 81 5.65 9.82 -14.39
C ARG A 81 6.33 9.52 -13.04
N LEU A 82 7.37 8.69 -13.05
CA LEU A 82 8.18 8.38 -11.87
C LEU A 82 8.80 9.65 -11.25
N GLN A 83 9.47 10.46 -12.07
CA GLN A 83 10.08 11.72 -11.62
C GLN A 83 9.03 12.69 -11.06
N ALA A 84 7.84 12.75 -11.65
CA ALA A 84 6.73 13.55 -11.13
C ALA A 84 6.27 13.05 -9.74
N MET A 85 6.11 11.74 -9.56
CA MET A 85 5.75 11.15 -8.25
C MET A 85 6.83 11.40 -7.20
N GLN A 86 8.11 11.25 -7.55
CA GLN A 86 9.23 11.56 -6.65
C GLN A 86 9.25 13.05 -6.29
N SER A 87 9.05 13.95 -7.25
CA SER A 87 8.95 15.40 -6.98
C SER A 87 7.81 15.71 -6.02
N PHE A 88 6.66 15.04 -6.18
CA PHE A 88 5.55 15.19 -5.25
C PHE A 88 5.85 14.63 -3.86
N CYS A 89 6.58 13.51 -3.74
CA CYS A 89 7.05 13.01 -2.44
C CYS A 89 7.97 14.01 -1.72
N HIS A 90 8.82 14.75 -2.44
CA HIS A 90 9.62 15.83 -1.83
C HIS A 90 8.74 16.97 -1.33
N MET A 91 7.74 17.39 -2.10
CA MET A 91 6.78 18.41 -1.65
C MET A 91 6.00 17.96 -0.41
N LEU A 92 5.63 16.68 -0.34
CA LEU A 92 5.00 16.11 0.84
C LEU A 92 5.93 16.12 2.05
N ALA A 93 7.21 15.78 1.88
CA ALA A 93 8.19 15.84 2.95
C ALA A 93 8.34 17.25 3.54
N GLU A 94 8.35 18.27 2.68
CA GLU A 94 8.35 19.68 3.11
C GLU A 94 7.04 20.07 3.80
N GLU A 95 5.89 19.58 3.33
CA GLU A 95 4.59 19.89 3.92
C GLU A 95 4.40 19.24 5.29
N TRP A 96 4.92 18.03 5.51
CA TRP A 96 4.94 17.36 6.82
C TRP A 96 5.70 18.16 7.89
N LEU A 97 6.75 18.88 7.51
CA LEU A 97 7.50 19.75 8.43
C LEU A 97 6.71 21.00 8.86
N LYS A 98 5.64 21.36 8.15
CA LYS A 98 4.77 22.50 8.47
C LYS A 98 3.59 22.12 9.36
N VAL A 99 3.47 20.84 9.73
CA VAL A 99 2.49 20.36 10.70
C VAL A 99 2.97 20.76 12.09
N GLU A 100 2.34 21.77 12.67
CA GLU A 100 2.65 22.25 14.02
C GLU A 100 1.77 21.59 15.07
N GLU A 101 0.65 21.00 14.64
CA GLU A 101 -0.32 20.33 15.48
C GLU A 101 0.31 19.14 16.22
N SER A 102 -0.28 18.82 17.38
CA SER A 102 0.05 17.63 18.15
C SER A 102 -1.16 16.71 18.14
N GLY A 103 -0.94 15.41 17.98
CA GLY A 103 -2.02 14.43 17.99
C GLY A 103 -1.49 13.00 17.96
N ASP A 104 -2.39 12.03 18.07
CA ASP A 104 -2.08 10.64 17.76
C ASP A 104 -1.91 10.44 16.24
N ALA A 105 -1.42 9.25 15.85
CA ALA A 105 -1.14 8.96 14.44
C ALA A 105 -2.38 9.07 13.55
N LEU A 106 -3.54 8.63 14.04
CA LEU A 106 -4.76 8.58 13.24
C LEU A 106 -5.31 9.98 12.98
N GLU A 107 -5.36 10.85 14.01
CA GLU A 107 -5.83 12.23 13.82
C GLU A 107 -4.86 13.03 12.95
N LEU A 108 -3.54 12.92 13.17
CA LEU A 108 -2.56 13.66 12.36
C LEU A 108 -2.56 13.20 10.90
N GLY A 109 -2.60 11.88 10.64
CA GLY A 109 -2.70 11.33 9.29
C GLY A 109 -3.98 11.76 8.58
N TRP A 110 -5.13 11.66 9.27
CA TRP A 110 -6.42 12.10 8.74
C TRP A 110 -6.44 13.60 8.42
N GLN A 111 -5.97 14.45 9.34
CA GLN A 111 -5.91 15.90 9.13
C GLN A 111 -5.00 16.25 7.95
N PHE A 112 -3.85 15.58 7.83
CA PHE A 112 -2.95 15.80 6.70
C PHE A 112 -3.63 15.43 5.38
N GLN A 113 -4.26 14.26 5.31
CA GLN A 113 -4.94 13.80 4.09
C GLN A 113 -6.09 14.74 3.69
N GLU A 114 -6.95 15.11 4.64
CA GLU A 114 -8.14 15.92 4.37
C GLU A 114 -7.83 17.39 4.07
N HIS A 115 -6.85 17.97 4.77
CA HIS A 115 -6.63 19.41 4.74
C HIS A 115 -5.37 19.84 3.98
N ARG A 116 -4.36 18.97 3.83
CA ARG A 116 -3.07 19.32 3.22
C ARG A 116 -2.81 18.59 1.91
N LEU A 117 -3.08 17.28 1.82
CA LEU A 117 -2.78 16.48 0.64
C LEU A 117 -3.51 16.99 -0.60
N LYS A 118 -4.83 17.18 -0.53
CA LYS A 118 -5.63 17.56 -1.70
C LYS A 118 -5.22 18.93 -2.28
N PRO A 119 -5.12 20.02 -1.50
CA PRO A 119 -4.62 21.30 -2.01
C PRO A 119 -3.20 21.21 -2.59
N LEU A 120 -2.30 20.44 -1.95
CA LEU A 120 -0.93 20.26 -2.41
C LEU A 120 -0.87 19.51 -3.74
N TRP A 121 -1.65 18.42 -3.88
CA TRP A 121 -1.78 17.64 -5.12
C TRP A 121 -2.35 18.49 -6.27
N GLU A 122 -3.41 19.26 -6.00
CA GLU A 122 -3.97 20.17 -7.00
C GLU A 122 -2.95 21.26 -7.40
N HIS A 123 -2.21 21.80 -6.43
CA HIS A 123 -1.16 22.78 -6.70
C HIS A 123 -0.03 22.17 -7.55
N PHE A 124 0.42 20.96 -7.23
CA PHE A 124 1.41 20.24 -8.02
C PHE A 124 0.95 20.07 -9.48
N ASN A 125 -0.28 19.60 -9.69
CA ASN A 125 -0.81 19.44 -11.05
C ASN A 125 -0.96 20.77 -11.80
N ARG A 126 -1.38 21.84 -11.13
CA ARG A 126 -1.49 23.17 -11.75
C ARG A 126 -0.13 23.81 -12.06
N SER A 127 0.89 23.57 -11.25
CA SER A 127 2.19 24.26 -11.37
C SER A 127 3.24 23.46 -12.15
N GLN A 128 3.33 22.15 -11.92
CA GLN A 128 4.35 21.27 -12.49
C GLN A 128 3.83 20.45 -13.68
N ARG A 129 2.50 20.33 -13.84
CA ARG A 129 1.85 19.53 -14.89
C ARG A 129 0.90 20.35 -15.77
N GLN A 130 1.07 21.67 -15.83
CA GLN A 130 0.22 22.53 -16.66
C GLN A 130 0.36 22.18 -18.14
N GLY A 131 -0.75 21.80 -18.78
CA GLY A 131 -0.76 21.39 -20.20
C GLY A 131 -0.19 19.99 -20.46
N LEU A 132 0.17 19.25 -19.41
CA LEU A 132 0.60 17.85 -19.47
C LEU A 132 -0.49 16.95 -18.90
N GLU A 133 -0.34 15.63 -19.07
CA GLU A 133 -1.21 14.68 -18.35
C GLU A 133 -1.05 14.91 -16.83
N PRO A 134 -2.14 15.11 -16.08
CA PRO A 134 -2.08 15.34 -14.64
C PRO A 134 -1.76 14.04 -13.90
N MET A 135 -1.03 14.15 -12.79
CA MET A 135 -0.83 13.04 -11.86
C MET A 135 -2.17 12.64 -11.23
N PRO A 136 -2.62 11.38 -11.34
CA PRO A 136 -3.87 10.93 -10.76
C PRO A 136 -3.90 11.07 -9.24
N TRP A 137 -5.11 11.17 -8.68
CA TRP A 137 -5.29 11.23 -7.23
C TRP A 137 -4.73 9.99 -6.51
N LEU A 138 -4.88 8.81 -7.11
CA LEU A 138 -4.31 7.56 -6.60
C LEU A 138 -2.79 7.64 -6.44
N ALA A 139 -2.08 8.18 -7.42
CA ALA A 139 -0.63 8.40 -7.32
C ALA A 139 -0.28 9.36 -6.17
N GLY A 140 -1.09 10.41 -5.95
CA GLY A 140 -0.94 11.30 -4.80
C GLY A 140 -1.11 10.59 -3.45
N LEU A 141 -2.11 9.71 -3.33
CA LEU A 141 -2.33 8.89 -2.12
C LEU A 141 -1.17 7.91 -1.87
N ILE A 142 -0.63 7.29 -2.92
CA ILE A 142 0.54 6.41 -2.81
C ILE A 142 1.78 7.20 -2.40
N CYS A 143 1.99 8.39 -2.94
CA CYS A 143 3.06 9.27 -2.49
C CYS A 143 2.90 9.73 -1.03
N LEU A 144 1.68 9.73 -0.46
CA LEU A 144 1.47 10.02 0.97
C LEU A 144 1.74 8.80 1.85
N SER A 145 1.45 7.58 1.37
CA SER A 145 1.34 6.39 2.23
C SER A 145 2.63 6.07 2.99
N LEU A 146 3.82 6.28 2.43
CA LEU A 146 5.08 6.06 3.15
C LEU A 146 5.23 6.97 4.37
N PHE A 147 4.72 8.19 4.32
CA PHE A 147 4.78 9.11 5.47
C PHE A 147 3.76 8.71 6.53
N ASP A 148 2.57 8.28 6.11
CA ASP A 148 1.53 7.78 7.00
C ASP A 148 2.00 6.50 7.73
N ILE A 149 2.59 5.54 7.01
CA ILE A 149 3.21 4.35 7.63
C ILE A 149 4.29 4.75 8.64
N ALA A 150 5.18 5.68 8.27
CA ALA A 150 6.23 6.17 9.18
C ALA A 150 5.67 6.86 10.42
N LEU A 151 4.55 7.57 10.29
CA LEU A 151 3.86 8.26 11.39
C LEU A 151 3.32 7.23 12.40
N HIS A 152 2.66 6.20 11.89
CA HIS A 152 2.10 5.12 12.69
C HIS A 152 3.19 4.26 13.37
N ASP A 153 4.32 4.02 12.69
CA ASP A 153 5.50 3.36 13.30
C ASP A 153 6.09 4.22 14.43
N ALA A 154 6.27 5.52 14.20
CA ALA A 154 6.79 6.46 15.19
C ALA A 154 5.89 6.53 16.43
N PHE A 155 4.57 6.49 16.23
CA PHE A 155 3.60 6.47 17.31
C PHE A 155 3.68 5.21 18.17
N GLY A 156 3.89 4.04 17.56
CA GLY A 156 4.19 2.80 18.26
C GLY A 156 5.41 2.96 19.17
N HIS A 157 6.50 3.51 18.63
CA HIS A 157 7.71 3.78 19.40
C HIS A 157 7.51 4.81 20.52
N CYS A 158 6.72 5.86 20.31
CA CYS A 158 6.38 6.83 21.36
C CYS A 158 5.64 6.20 22.55
N ASN A 159 4.78 5.22 22.28
CA ASN A 159 3.98 4.55 23.32
C ASN A 159 4.63 3.26 23.83
N HIS A 160 5.79 2.88 23.30
CA HIS A 160 6.46 1.61 23.59
C HIS A 160 5.56 0.39 23.36
N LEU A 161 4.77 0.42 22.29
CA LEU A 161 3.82 -0.62 21.92
C LEU A 161 3.97 -0.99 20.44
N PRO A 162 3.65 -2.24 20.05
CA PRO A 162 3.38 -2.56 18.65
C PRO A 162 2.31 -1.62 18.09
N THR A 163 2.50 -1.11 16.87
CA THR A 163 1.65 -0.07 16.26
C THR A 163 0.14 -0.36 16.37
N TYR A 164 -0.30 -1.59 16.10
CA TYR A 164 -1.72 -1.95 16.18
C TYR A 164 -2.29 -1.94 17.61
N GLU A 165 -1.46 -2.13 18.64
CA GLU A 165 -1.90 -2.03 20.04
C GLU A 165 -2.14 -0.56 20.46
N CYS A 166 -1.64 0.40 19.68
CA CYS A 166 -1.89 1.82 19.89
C CYS A 166 -3.28 2.25 19.40
N TYR A 167 -4.06 1.40 18.74
CA TYR A 167 -5.36 1.79 18.14
C TYR A 167 -6.55 1.62 19.09
N SER A 168 -6.33 2.01 20.35
CA SER A 168 -7.25 1.81 21.47
C SER A 168 -7.71 3.17 22.04
N PRO A 169 -8.82 3.24 22.79
CA PRO A 169 -9.25 4.47 23.47
C PRO A 169 -8.20 5.06 24.43
N GLN A 170 -7.23 4.27 24.90
CA GLN A 170 -6.14 4.71 25.76
C GLN A 170 -5.07 5.54 25.04
N HIS A 171 -5.09 5.59 23.72
CA HIS A 171 -4.03 6.21 22.92
C HIS A 171 -4.56 7.11 21.81
N LEU A 172 -5.76 6.84 21.29
CA LEU A 172 -6.39 7.66 20.26
C LEU A 172 -7.25 8.77 20.85
N SER A 173 -7.24 9.93 20.19
CA SER A 173 -7.97 11.13 20.63
C SER A 173 -9.47 11.04 20.36
N HIS A 174 -9.87 10.29 19.34
CA HIS A 174 -11.25 10.21 18.84
C HIS A 174 -11.66 8.77 18.51
N ASP A 175 -12.96 8.52 18.63
CA ASP A 175 -13.59 7.28 18.14
C ASP A 175 -13.68 7.26 16.60
N LEU A 176 -14.11 6.13 16.05
CA LEU A 176 -14.22 5.96 14.60
C LEU A 176 -15.26 6.88 13.95
N SER A 177 -16.23 7.42 14.69
CA SER A 177 -17.26 8.31 14.14
C SER A 177 -16.70 9.65 13.68
N ARG A 178 -15.50 10.01 14.15
CA ARG A 178 -14.72 11.16 13.67
C ARG A 178 -14.31 11.04 12.22
N TYR A 179 -14.07 9.81 11.75
CA TYR A 179 -13.42 9.50 10.47
C TYR A 179 -14.35 8.78 9.50
N LEU A 180 -15.29 7.99 10.03
CA LEU A 180 -16.15 7.12 9.25
C LEU A 180 -17.62 7.53 9.41
N GLN A 181 -18.29 7.64 8.27
CA GLN A 181 -19.73 7.81 8.21
C GLN A 181 -20.38 6.46 7.90
N ARG A 182 -21.50 6.15 8.57
CA ARG A 182 -22.30 4.98 8.21
C ARG A 182 -22.81 5.11 6.78
N ALA A 183 -22.94 3.98 6.08
CA ALA A 183 -23.65 4.01 4.80
C ALA A 183 -25.14 4.36 5.04
N PRO A 184 -25.81 5.06 4.10
CA PRO A 184 -27.20 5.48 4.27
C PRO A 184 -28.18 4.33 4.58
N SER A 185 -27.86 3.10 4.14
CA SER A 185 -28.67 1.89 4.32
C SER A 185 -28.67 1.28 5.73
N PHE A 186 -27.78 1.70 6.62
CA PHE A 186 -27.74 1.21 8.01
C PHE A 186 -28.51 2.14 8.94
N ALA A 187 -29.34 1.60 9.84
CA ALA A 187 -30.12 2.40 10.78
C ALA A 187 -29.23 3.12 11.80
N ASP A 188 -28.28 2.38 12.39
CA ASP A 188 -27.37 2.85 13.43
C ASP A 188 -25.92 2.91 12.91
N SER A 189 -25.12 3.81 13.48
CA SER A 189 -23.68 3.90 13.18
C SER A 189 -22.90 3.04 14.18
N PRO A 190 -22.14 2.02 13.74
CA PRO A 190 -21.31 1.21 14.64
C PRO A 190 -20.03 1.93 15.10
N PHE A 191 -19.85 3.21 14.74
CA PHE A 191 -18.59 3.93 14.90
C PHE A 191 -18.53 4.88 16.11
N THR A 192 -19.68 5.17 16.74
CA THR A 192 -19.73 5.99 17.96
C THR A 192 -19.26 5.17 19.15
N GLU A 193 -18.34 5.73 19.93
CA GLU A 193 -17.68 5.09 21.09
C GLU A 193 -16.93 3.78 20.75
N THR A 194 -16.58 3.56 19.48
CA THR A 194 -15.77 2.41 19.06
C THR A 194 -14.45 2.86 18.43
N PHE A 195 -13.42 2.03 18.60
CA PHE A 195 -12.05 2.28 18.17
C PHE A 195 -11.58 1.14 17.28
N PRO A 196 -10.51 1.30 16.47
CA PRO A 196 -10.04 0.21 15.62
C PRO A 196 -9.75 -1.09 16.40
N ALA A 197 -9.24 -0.99 17.63
CA ALA A 197 -8.99 -2.14 18.50
C ALA A 197 -10.23 -3.02 18.77
N ASP A 198 -11.45 -2.47 18.69
CA ASP A 198 -12.69 -3.24 18.86
C ASP A 198 -12.97 -4.20 17.69
N PHE A 199 -12.31 -3.96 16.54
CA PHE A 199 -12.44 -4.76 15.32
C PHE A 199 -11.19 -5.60 15.01
N LEU A 200 -10.11 -5.42 15.79
CA LEU A 200 -8.87 -6.17 15.63
C LEU A 200 -8.88 -7.45 16.48
N LEU A 201 -8.23 -8.50 15.97
CA LEU A 201 -8.04 -9.73 16.72
C LEU A 201 -7.04 -9.50 17.86
N LYS A 202 -7.48 -9.70 19.11
CA LYS A 202 -6.60 -9.60 20.30
C LYS A 202 -5.40 -10.55 20.23
N ALA A 203 -5.59 -11.73 19.64
CA ALA A 203 -4.52 -12.69 19.38
C ALA A 203 -4.37 -12.87 17.87
N ALA A 204 -3.57 -11.99 17.25
CA ALA A 204 -3.28 -12.07 15.82
C ALA A 204 -2.59 -13.42 15.48
N PRO A 205 -3.02 -14.12 14.42
CA PRO A 205 -2.33 -15.33 13.97
C PRO A 205 -0.86 -15.04 13.63
N ARG A 206 0.05 -15.90 14.11
CA ARG A 206 1.49 -15.81 13.79
C ARG A 206 1.86 -16.44 12.45
N THR A 207 0.90 -17.11 11.82
CA THR A 207 1.06 -17.81 10.55
C THR A 207 -0.18 -17.56 9.70
N LEU A 208 0.04 -17.09 8.47
CA LEU A 208 -1.02 -16.86 7.49
C LEU A 208 -0.68 -17.62 6.21
N VAL A 209 -1.70 -18.02 5.48
CA VAL A 209 -1.52 -18.57 4.14
C VAL A 209 -1.23 -17.42 3.18
N ALA A 210 -0.13 -17.51 2.43
CA ALA A 210 0.22 -16.52 1.42
C ALA A 210 -0.50 -16.81 0.09
N TRP A 211 -0.93 -15.74 -0.59
CA TRP A 211 -1.37 -15.80 -1.98
C TRP A 211 -0.17 -15.58 -2.88
N HIS A 212 0.20 -16.62 -3.63
CA HIS A 212 1.25 -16.51 -4.63
C HIS A 212 0.64 -15.99 -5.93
N LEU A 213 1.23 -14.92 -6.47
CA LEU A 213 0.81 -14.37 -7.75
C LEU A 213 1.46 -15.16 -8.89
N VAL A 214 0.64 -15.64 -9.83
CA VAL A 214 1.10 -16.23 -11.08
C VAL A 214 0.94 -15.17 -12.17
N GLY A 215 2.05 -14.49 -12.48
CA GLY A 215 2.15 -13.45 -13.49
C GLY A 215 1.86 -13.94 -14.91
N GLY A 216 1.55 -13.01 -15.81
CA GLY A 216 1.21 -13.34 -17.20
C GLY A 216 2.39 -13.85 -18.05
N LEU A 217 3.62 -13.71 -17.56
CA LEU A 217 4.85 -14.21 -18.17
C LEU A 217 5.51 -15.33 -17.35
N ASP A 218 4.91 -15.70 -16.21
CA ASP A 218 5.52 -16.70 -15.34
C ASP A 218 5.45 -18.07 -16.03
N PRO A 219 6.59 -18.78 -16.14
CA PRO A 219 6.61 -20.09 -16.75
C PRO A 219 5.91 -21.10 -15.84
N LEU A 220 4.95 -21.85 -16.39
CA LEU A 220 4.22 -22.89 -15.66
C LEU A 220 4.96 -24.21 -15.76
N GLU A 221 5.44 -24.51 -16.97
CA GLU A 221 6.05 -25.77 -17.36
C GLU A 221 7.31 -25.53 -18.20
N ALA A 222 8.09 -26.59 -18.43
CA ALA A 222 9.39 -26.49 -19.10
C ALA A 222 9.31 -25.92 -20.52
N GLU A 223 8.18 -26.08 -21.20
CA GLU A 223 7.92 -25.52 -22.52
C GLU A 223 7.72 -23.99 -22.53
N ASP A 224 7.43 -23.39 -21.38
CA ASP A 224 7.33 -21.92 -21.25
C ASP A 224 8.71 -21.26 -21.08
N LEU A 225 9.79 -22.04 -20.92
CA LEU A 225 11.14 -21.54 -20.72
C LEU A 225 11.73 -20.98 -22.01
N THR A 226 12.46 -19.87 -21.87
CA THR A 226 13.10 -19.13 -22.97
C THR A 226 14.61 -19.32 -23.04
N GLY A 227 15.22 -19.85 -21.97
CA GLY A 227 16.67 -19.98 -21.81
C GLY A 227 17.34 -18.73 -21.23
N ASN A 228 16.58 -17.68 -20.91
CA ASN A 228 17.08 -16.45 -20.26
C ASN A 228 16.77 -16.39 -18.76
N GLU A 229 16.30 -17.50 -18.19
CA GLU A 229 15.93 -17.54 -16.78
C GLU A 229 17.15 -17.48 -15.85
N PRO A 230 17.02 -16.89 -14.64
CA PRO A 230 18.15 -16.76 -13.71
C PRO A 230 18.64 -18.10 -13.15
N GLU A 231 19.96 -18.28 -13.07
CA GLU A 231 20.61 -19.41 -12.40
C GLU A 231 21.00 -19.08 -10.94
N ASP A 232 20.03 -18.61 -10.15
CA ASP A 232 20.27 -18.11 -8.79
C ASP A 232 19.76 -19.03 -7.67
N GLY A 233 19.37 -20.27 -8.01
CA GLY A 233 18.93 -21.28 -7.04
C GLY A 233 17.48 -21.15 -6.58
N HIS A 234 16.72 -20.18 -7.08
CA HIS A 234 15.27 -20.10 -6.86
C HIS A 234 14.47 -20.81 -7.96
N PRO A 235 13.30 -21.39 -7.64
CA PRO A 235 12.41 -21.98 -8.62
C PRO A 235 12.08 -21.02 -9.76
N ILE A 236 11.79 -21.62 -10.91
CA ILE A 236 11.35 -20.92 -12.10
C ILE A 236 9.92 -21.34 -12.41
N LEU A 237 9.67 -22.65 -12.49
CA LEU A 237 8.37 -23.21 -12.83
C LEU A 237 7.40 -23.15 -11.66
N LEU A 238 6.12 -22.92 -11.94
CA LEU A 238 5.06 -22.87 -10.92
C LEU A 238 5.04 -24.12 -10.03
N LYS A 239 5.21 -25.32 -10.61
CA LYS A 239 5.22 -26.58 -9.83
C LYS A 239 6.34 -26.60 -8.78
N ASP A 240 7.50 -26.04 -9.10
CA ASP A 240 8.68 -26.06 -8.25
C ASP A 240 8.50 -25.05 -7.11
N TRP A 241 7.86 -23.91 -7.39
CA TRP A 241 7.40 -22.96 -6.36
C TRP A 241 6.39 -23.61 -5.41
N ILE A 242 5.38 -24.31 -5.92
CA ILE A 242 4.37 -24.98 -5.10
C ILE A 242 5.02 -25.99 -4.15
N GLN A 243 5.96 -26.80 -4.66
CA GLN A 243 6.65 -27.80 -3.86
C GLN A 243 7.59 -27.20 -2.82
N ARG A 244 8.43 -26.23 -3.22
CA ARG A 244 9.43 -25.64 -2.33
C ARG A 244 8.79 -24.83 -1.21
N ASP A 245 7.83 -23.98 -1.56
CA ASP A 245 7.26 -22.98 -0.67
C ASP A 245 5.90 -23.41 -0.09
N GLN A 246 5.44 -24.63 -0.42
CA GLN A 246 4.18 -25.23 0.04
C GLN A 246 2.97 -24.33 -0.23
N LEU A 247 2.91 -23.78 -1.45
CA LEU A 247 1.89 -22.81 -1.83
C LEU A 247 0.48 -23.43 -1.79
N GLN A 248 -0.45 -22.76 -1.11
CA GLN A 248 -1.84 -23.23 -0.98
C GLN A 248 -2.86 -22.35 -1.70
N CYS A 249 -2.49 -21.10 -2.02
CA CYS A 249 -3.35 -20.14 -2.71
C CYS A 249 -2.61 -19.54 -3.89
N LEU A 250 -3.22 -19.56 -5.09
CA LEU A 250 -2.68 -18.90 -6.27
C LEU A 250 -3.63 -17.83 -6.80
N LYS A 251 -3.06 -16.73 -7.27
CA LYS A 251 -3.77 -15.65 -7.96
C LYS A 251 -3.26 -15.56 -9.39
N ILE A 252 -4.11 -15.88 -10.35
CA ILE A 252 -3.80 -15.93 -11.79
C ILE A 252 -3.97 -14.54 -12.38
N LYS A 253 -2.88 -13.96 -12.92
CA LYS A 253 -2.99 -12.75 -13.75
C LYS A 253 -3.52 -13.12 -15.13
N LEU A 254 -4.57 -12.43 -15.54
CA LEU A 254 -5.19 -12.55 -16.85
C LEU A 254 -4.97 -11.26 -17.64
N ARG A 255 -5.03 -11.37 -18.97
CA ARG A 255 -4.85 -10.25 -19.89
C ARG A 255 -6.11 -9.40 -20.00
N GLY A 256 -7.28 -10.03 -20.03
CA GLY A 256 -8.59 -9.37 -20.17
C GLY A 256 -8.90 -8.84 -21.57
N ASN A 257 -8.00 -9.03 -22.53
CA ASN A 257 -8.18 -8.65 -23.94
C ASN A 257 -7.97 -9.82 -24.91
N ASP A 258 -7.80 -11.04 -24.40
CA ASP A 258 -7.49 -12.25 -25.15
C ASP A 258 -8.12 -13.45 -24.45
N ALA A 259 -9.39 -13.71 -24.78
CA ALA A 259 -10.22 -14.69 -24.07
C ALA A 259 -9.72 -16.14 -24.22
N GLU A 260 -9.17 -16.49 -25.39
CA GLU A 260 -8.58 -17.82 -25.61
C GLU A 260 -7.34 -18.01 -24.74
N TRP A 261 -6.43 -17.03 -24.72
CA TRP A 261 -5.26 -17.08 -23.85
C TRP A 261 -5.65 -17.13 -22.36
N ASP A 262 -6.61 -16.31 -21.93
CA ASP A 262 -7.07 -16.26 -20.54
C ASP A 262 -7.69 -17.59 -20.09
N TYR A 263 -8.48 -18.23 -20.97
CA TYR A 263 -9.06 -19.54 -20.73
C TYR A 263 -7.97 -20.62 -20.61
N ASP A 264 -7.07 -20.69 -21.58
CA ASP A 264 -5.98 -21.67 -21.59
C ASP A 264 -5.07 -21.49 -20.36
N ARG A 265 -4.78 -20.25 -19.98
CA ARG A 265 -4.00 -19.93 -18.78
C ARG A 265 -4.68 -20.46 -17.53
N CYS A 266 -5.98 -20.24 -17.38
CA CYS A 266 -6.77 -20.77 -16.26
C CYS A 266 -6.72 -22.31 -16.21
N ILE A 267 -6.90 -22.98 -17.35
CA ILE A 267 -6.87 -24.45 -17.42
C ILE A 267 -5.50 -24.99 -17.01
N ARG A 268 -4.41 -24.47 -17.58
CA ARG A 268 -3.05 -24.92 -17.29
C ARG A 268 -2.70 -24.74 -15.82
N VAL A 269 -2.93 -23.55 -15.26
CA VAL A 269 -2.69 -23.30 -13.82
C VAL A 269 -3.59 -24.18 -12.95
N GLY A 270 -4.86 -24.35 -13.33
CA GLY A 270 -5.81 -25.19 -12.61
C GLY A 270 -5.38 -26.67 -12.54
N GLN A 271 -4.89 -27.22 -13.66
CA GLN A 271 -4.39 -28.60 -13.71
C GLN A 271 -3.17 -28.81 -12.82
N ILE A 272 -2.19 -27.90 -12.87
CA ILE A 272 -1.01 -27.92 -11.98
C ILE A 272 -1.47 -27.83 -10.52
N SER A 273 -2.41 -26.93 -10.23
CA SER A 273 -2.96 -26.70 -8.89
C SER A 273 -3.61 -27.96 -8.31
N ILE A 274 -4.45 -28.64 -9.10
CA ILE A 274 -5.11 -29.89 -8.70
C ILE A 274 -4.05 -30.98 -8.44
N HIS A 275 -3.09 -31.13 -9.35
CA HIS A 275 -2.05 -32.15 -9.24
C HIS A 275 -1.18 -31.97 -7.98
N HIS A 276 -0.90 -30.72 -7.59
CA HIS A 276 -0.04 -30.39 -6.46
C HIS A 276 -0.79 -30.01 -5.17
N GLY A 277 -2.13 -30.13 -5.13
CA GLY A 277 -2.91 -29.93 -3.91
C GLY A 277 -3.06 -28.47 -3.47
N VAL A 278 -2.95 -27.51 -4.39
CA VAL A 278 -3.31 -26.10 -4.15
C VAL A 278 -4.80 -26.02 -3.84
N ARG A 279 -5.17 -25.25 -2.82
CA ARG A 279 -6.54 -25.23 -2.27
C ARG A 279 -7.43 -24.16 -2.89
N TRP A 280 -6.87 -22.98 -3.18
CA TRP A 280 -7.64 -21.83 -3.61
C TRP A 280 -7.02 -21.13 -4.82
N LEU A 281 -7.87 -20.74 -5.76
CA LEU A 281 -7.52 -20.01 -6.96
C LEU A 281 -8.36 -18.74 -7.05
N THR A 282 -7.74 -17.65 -7.49
CA THR A 282 -8.43 -16.42 -7.90
C THR A 282 -7.87 -15.94 -9.23
N ALA A 283 -8.63 -15.11 -9.93
CA ALA A 283 -8.22 -14.48 -11.18
C ALA A 283 -8.22 -12.95 -11.02
N ASP A 284 -7.35 -12.28 -11.75
CA ASP A 284 -7.24 -10.82 -11.74
C ASP A 284 -6.89 -10.28 -13.12
N PHE A 285 -7.81 -9.48 -13.66
CA PHE A 285 -7.70 -8.83 -14.96
C PHE A 285 -7.09 -7.43 -14.88
N ASN A 286 -6.75 -6.89 -13.70
CA ASN A 286 -6.20 -5.54 -13.59
C ASN A 286 -7.06 -4.43 -14.25
N CYS A 287 -8.39 -4.57 -14.22
CA CYS A 287 -9.34 -3.63 -14.84
C CYS A 287 -9.16 -3.45 -16.36
N THR A 288 -8.63 -4.45 -17.08
CA THR A 288 -8.45 -4.37 -18.54
C THR A 288 -9.66 -4.82 -19.35
N VAL A 289 -10.67 -5.44 -18.72
CA VAL A 289 -11.90 -5.87 -19.40
C VAL A 289 -12.77 -4.66 -19.69
N THR A 290 -13.15 -4.49 -20.95
CA THR A 290 -13.92 -3.33 -21.43
C THR A 290 -15.37 -3.65 -21.78
N ASP A 291 -15.73 -4.92 -21.86
CA ASP A 291 -17.01 -5.45 -22.35
C ASP A 291 -17.32 -6.84 -21.79
#